data_AF-A0A7C4T9G2-F1
#
_entry.id   AF-A0A7C4T9G2-F1
#
_cell.length_a   1.000
_cell.length_b   1.000
_cell.length_c   1.000
_cell.angle_alpha   90.00
_cell.angle_beta   90.00
_cell.angle_gamma   90.00
#
_symmetry.space_group_name_H-M   'P 1'
#
loop_
_entity.id
_entity.type
_entity.pdbx_description
1 polymer ?
#
loop_
_entity_poly.entity_id
_entity_poly.type
_entity_poly.pdbx_seq_one_letter_code
_entity_poly.pdbx_strand_id
1 'polypeptide(L)'
;GYYASVIYALFNGAGLSVVAEDATSMGRIDLSVLHQDRVYILEFKVVDDKGDGSALRQLKEKRYCEKYLGRYREVYLIGIEFGRKLRNIVNFEMEKV
;
A
#
# COMPACT_ATOMS: atom_id res chain seq x y z
N GLY A 1 11.32 2.09 -2.55
CA GLY A 1 11.35 2.67 -3.92
C GLY A 1 11.00 4.15 -3.88
N TYR A 2 11.36 4.93 -4.91
CA TYR A 2 11.17 6.40 -4.95
C TYR A 2 9.76 6.86 -4.52
N TYR A 3 8.71 6.27 -5.11
CA TYR A 3 7.32 6.65 -4.81
C TYR A 3 6.91 6.32 -3.37
N ALA A 4 7.30 5.15 -2.86
CA ALA A 4 7.04 4.78 -1.47
C ALA A 4 7.68 5.79 -0.49
N SER A 5 8.90 6.27 -0.76
CA SER A 5 9.58 7.26 0.07
C SER A 5 8.90 8.64 0.03
N VAL A 6 8.43 9.09 -1.15
CA VAL A 6 7.70 10.37 -1.28
C VAL A 6 6.38 10.32 -0.54
N ILE A 7 5.62 9.23 -0.70
CA ILE A 7 4.32 9.06 -0.05
C ILE A 7 4.49 8.89 1.46
N TYR A 8 5.52 8.16 1.89
CA TYR A 8 5.91 8.08 3.30
C TYR A 8 6.16 9.46 3.90
N ALA A 9 6.99 10.29 3.25
CA ALA A 9 7.30 11.62 3.74
C ALA A 9 6.05 12.50 3.81
N LEU A 10 5.15 12.41 2.81
CA LEU A 10 3.88 13.13 2.79
C LEU A 10 3.00 12.74 3.99
N PHE A 11 2.78 11.45 4.23
CA PHE A 11 1.91 11.00 5.33
C PHE A 11 2.49 11.30 6.70
N ASN A 12 3.81 11.14 6.89
CA ASN A 12 4.46 11.54 8.14
C ASN A 12 4.38 13.06 8.35
N GLY A 13 4.60 13.86 7.30
CA GLY A 13 4.45 15.31 7.35
C GLY A 13 3.03 15.78 7.66
N ALA A 14 2.02 14.97 7.29
CA ALA A 14 0.62 15.19 7.65
C ALA A 14 0.27 14.72 9.08
N GLY A 15 1.23 14.20 9.86
CA GLY A 15 1.02 13.74 11.23
C GLY A 15 0.32 12.38 11.35
N LEU A 16 0.32 11.58 10.27
CA LEU A 16 -0.24 10.22 10.31
C LEU A 16 0.78 9.23 10.89
N SER A 17 0.26 8.19 11.56
CA SER A 17 1.10 7.08 12.02
C SER A 17 1.38 6.15 10.84
N VAL A 18 2.64 6.12 10.39
CA VAL A 18 3.04 5.36 9.20
C VAL A 18 4.13 4.35 9.57
N VAL A 19 3.98 3.12 9.09
CA VAL A 19 5.01 2.08 9.15
C VAL A 19 5.49 1.80 7.73
N ALA A 20 6.70 2.23 7.40
CA ALA A 20 7.33 1.90 6.12
C ALA A 20 8.02 0.54 6.19
N GLU A 21 8.09 -0.14 5.05
CA GLU A 21 8.78 -1.44 4.92
C GLU A 21 8.32 -2.44 6.00
N ASP A 22 7.01 -2.50 6.19
CA ASP A 22 6.38 -3.13 7.34
C ASP A 22 6.42 -4.66 7.23
N ALA A 23 7.21 -5.28 8.10
CA ALA A 23 7.50 -6.71 8.05
C ALA A 23 6.31 -7.58 8.51
N THR A 24 6.11 -8.70 7.82
CA THR A 24 5.12 -9.73 8.11
C THR A 24 5.76 -11.12 7.98
N SER A 25 5.10 -12.18 8.48
CA SER A 25 5.53 -13.57 8.24
C SER A 25 5.51 -13.96 6.76
N MET A 26 4.75 -13.26 5.93
CA MET A 26 4.53 -13.56 4.51
C MET A 26 5.36 -12.68 3.56
N GLY A 27 6.19 -11.79 4.10
CA GLY A 27 6.99 -10.81 3.35
C GLY A 27 6.88 -9.42 3.95
N ARG A 28 7.01 -8.39 3.13
CA ARG A 28 7.13 -7.01 3.57
C ARG A 28 6.16 -6.12 2.80
N ILE A 29 5.32 -5.41 3.53
CA ILE A 29 4.41 -4.40 2.98
C ILE A 29 5.23 -3.14 2.72
N ASP A 30 5.00 -2.46 1.60
CA ASP A 30 5.70 -1.20 1.34
C ASP A 30 5.37 -0.13 2.38
N LEU A 31 4.08 0.06 2.68
CA LEU A 31 3.63 1.07 3.64
C LEU A 31 2.29 0.71 4.29
N SER A 32 2.22 0.86 5.61
CA SER A 32 0.97 0.76 6.38
C SER A 32 0.67 2.09 7.06
N VAL A 33 -0.51 2.66 6.83
CA VAL A 33 -0.99 3.86 7.53
C VAL A 33 -2.02 3.45 8.57
N LEU A 34 -1.77 3.83 9.81
CA LEU A 34 -2.65 3.58 10.96
C LEU A 34 -3.34 4.89 11.31
N HIS A 35 -4.68 4.90 11.26
CA HIS A 35 -5.44 6.08 11.61
C HIS A 35 -6.73 5.69 12.33
N GLN A 36 -6.84 6.11 13.59
CA GLN A 36 -7.94 5.70 14.46
C GLN A 36 -8.06 4.16 14.48
N ASP A 37 -9.25 3.63 14.20
CA ASP A 37 -9.54 2.19 14.18
C ASP A 37 -9.50 1.61 12.74
N ARG A 38 -8.66 2.22 11.89
CA ARG A 38 -8.48 1.86 10.49
C ARG A 38 -7.02 1.66 10.15
N VAL A 39 -6.75 0.70 9.28
CA VAL A 39 -5.45 0.52 8.65
C VAL A 39 -5.60 0.54 7.13
N TYR A 40 -4.66 1.22 6.48
CA TYR A 40 -4.50 1.24 5.04
C TYR A 40 -3.18 0.59 4.70
N ILE A 41 -3.22 -0.50 3.95
CA ILE A 41 -2.06 -1.29 3.53
C ILE A 41 -1.80 -0.97 2.07
N LEU A 42 -0.67 -0.34 1.79
CA LEU A 42 -0.30 0.18 0.49
C LEU A 42 0.82 -0.67 -0.12
N GLU A 43 0.68 -0.97 -1.40
CA GLU A 43 1.71 -1.57 -2.24
C GLU A 43 1.92 -0.72 -3.49
N PHE A 44 3.18 -0.46 -3.85
CA PHE A 44 3.54 0.36 -4.99
C PHE A 44 4.27 -0.47 -6.06
N LYS A 45 3.80 -0.39 -7.31
CA LYS A 45 4.52 -1.00 -8.45
C LYS A 45 4.84 0.01 -9.53
N VAL A 46 5.96 -0.22 -10.21
CA VAL A 46 6.29 0.49 -11.46
C VAL A 46 6.08 -0.49 -12.61
N VAL A 47 5.12 -0.19 -13.47
CA VAL A 47 4.75 -0.97 -14.65
C VAL A 47 5.14 -0.20 -15.91
N ASP A 48 5.09 -0.82 -17.09
CA ASP A 48 5.56 -0.14 -18.31
C ASP A 48 4.63 0.99 -18.78
N ASP A 49 3.36 0.68 -19.06
CA ASP A 49 2.45 1.65 -19.69
C ASP A 49 1.03 1.63 -19.10
N LYS A 50 0.39 0.45 -19.08
CA LYS A 50 -0.96 0.28 -18.50
C LYS A 50 -0.84 -0.47 -17.19
N GLY A 51 -1.68 -0.10 -16.22
CA GLY A 51 -1.82 -0.89 -15.01
C GLY A 51 -2.40 -2.27 -15.29
N ASP A 52 -1.96 -3.23 -14.48
CA ASP A 52 -2.31 -4.65 -14.58
C ASP A 52 -2.92 -5.22 -13.27
N GLY A 53 -3.07 -4.35 -12.27
CA GLY A 53 -3.59 -4.69 -10.94
C GLY A 53 -2.67 -5.62 -10.14
N SER A 54 -1.42 -5.76 -10.58
CA SER A 54 -0.41 -6.55 -9.88
C SER A 54 -0.09 -6.04 -8.48
N ALA A 55 -0.31 -4.74 -8.19
CA ALA A 55 -0.11 -4.19 -6.85
C ALA A 55 -1.17 -4.72 -5.86
N LEU A 56 -2.46 -4.53 -6.16
CA LEU A 56 -3.55 -5.02 -5.31
C LEU A 56 -3.53 -6.56 -5.21
N ARG A 57 -3.27 -7.24 -6.33
CA ARG A 57 -3.17 -8.70 -6.36
C ARG A 57 -2.12 -9.24 -5.39
N GLN A 58 -0.95 -8.59 -5.31
CA GLN A 58 0.10 -8.97 -4.38
C GLN A 58 -0.36 -8.84 -2.91
N LEU A 59 -1.03 -7.74 -2.55
CA LEU A 59 -1.57 -7.55 -1.20
C LEU A 59 -2.50 -8.71 -0.79
N LYS A 60 -3.35 -9.16 -1.73
CA LYS A 60 -4.31 -10.26 -1.53
C LYS A 60 -3.62 -11.61 -1.45
N GLU A 61 -2.75 -11.93 -2.41
CA GLU A 61 -2.02 -13.21 -2.46
C GLU A 61 -1.12 -13.41 -1.23
N LYS A 62 -0.50 -12.34 -0.75
CA LYS A 62 0.36 -12.37 0.45
C LYS A 62 -0.42 -12.32 1.75
N ARG A 63 -1.73 -12.08 1.71
CA ARG A 63 -2.63 -12.03 2.87
C ARG A 63 -2.15 -11.03 3.92
N TYR A 64 -1.58 -9.90 3.49
CA TYR A 64 -1.01 -8.90 4.39
C TYR A 64 -2.04 -8.28 5.34
N CYS A 65 -3.32 -8.31 5.00
CA CYS A 65 -4.41 -7.91 5.89
C CYS A 65 -4.42 -8.69 7.21
N GLU A 66 -4.00 -9.97 7.23
CA GLU A 66 -4.06 -10.83 8.42
C GLU A 66 -3.30 -10.27 9.61
N LYS A 67 -2.24 -9.52 9.37
CA LYS A 67 -1.47 -8.83 10.43
C LYS A 67 -2.33 -7.91 11.28
N TYR A 68 -3.38 -7.34 10.69
CA TYR A 68 -4.19 -6.29 11.29
C TYR A 68 -5.61 -6.71 11.63
N LEU A 69 -6.07 -7.86 11.11
CA LEU A 69 -7.38 -8.40 11.43
C LEU A 69 -7.52 -8.61 12.95
N GLY A 70 -8.67 -8.21 13.50
CA GLY A 70 -8.98 -8.28 14.93
C GLY A 70 -8.33 -7.20 15.80
N ARG A 71 -7.39 -6.40 15.26
CA ARG A 71 -6.78 -5.26 15.96
C ARG A 71 -7.36 -3.92 15.53
N TYR A 72 -7.86 -3.86 14.30
CA TYR A 72 -8.48 -2.68 13.70
C TYR A 72 -9.86 -3.06 13.15
N ARG A 73 -10.82 -2.14 13.25
CA ARG A 73 -12.18 -2.34 12.74
C ARG A 73 -12.28 -2.34 11.23
N GLU A 74 -11.45 -1.56 10.54
CA GLU A 74 -11.44 -1.51 9.08
C GLU A 74 -10.03 -1.70 8.52
N VAL A 75 -9.90 -2.60 7.55
CA VAL A 75 -8.65 -2.88 6.85
C VAL A 75 -8.86 -2.60 5.36
N TYR A 76 -8.05 -1.71 4.80
CA TYR A 76 -8.06 -1.35 3.38
C TYR A 76 -6.79 -1.82 2.70
N LEU A 77 -6.93 -2.45 1.55
CA LEU A 77 -5.84 -2.77 0.63
C LEU A 77 -5.82 -1.73 -0.49
N ILE A 78 -4.68 -1.09 -0.72
CA ILE A 78 -4.53 -0.07 -1.75
C ILE A 78 -3.33 -0.44 -2.64
N GLY A 79 -3.62 -0.78 -3.89
CA GLY A 79 -2.59 -0.98 -4.90
C GLY A 79 -2.42 0.28 -5.76
N ILE A 80 -1.20 0.79 -5.88
CA ILE A 80 -0.90 1.93 -6.76
C ILE A 80 0.19 1.55 -7.75
N GLU A 81 -0.08 1.80 -9.03
CA GLU A 81 0.82 1.44 -10.12
C GLU A 81 1.24 2.70 -10.88
N PHE A 82 2.54 2.88 -11.04
CA PHE A 82 3.16 3.98 -11.75
C PHE A 82 3.68 3.52 -13.10
N GLY A 83 3.28 4.20 -14.18
CA GLY A 83 3.81 3.93 -15.51
C GLY A 83 5.24 4.45 -15.65
N ARG A 84 6.17 3.63 -16.13
CA ARG A 84 7.58 3.98 -16.31
C ARG A 84 7.75 5.13 -17.32
N LYS A 85 6.98 5.11 -18.41
CA LYS A 85 7.05 6.15 -19.46
C LYS A 85 6.47 7.48 -19.00
N LEU A 86 5.24 7.45 -18.47
CA LEU A 86 4.51 8.66 -18.06
C LEU A 86 4.97 9.20 -16.70
N ARG A 87 5.67 8.38 -15.90
CA ARG A 87 6.07 8.67 -14.51
C ARG A 87 4.90 9.18 -13.66
N ASN A 88 3.73 8.61 -13.91
CA ASN A 88 2.47 8.98 -13.28
C ASN A 88 1.70 7.72 -12.89
N ILE A 89 0.68 7.87 -12.05
CA ILE A 89 -0.22 6.79 -11.67
C ILE A 89 -1.00 6.36 -12.92
N VAL A 90 -0.91 5.08 -13.25
CA VAL A 90 -1.62 4.44 -14.38
C VAL A 90 -2.70 3.48 -13.91
N ASN A 91 -2.68 3.09 -12.64
CA ASN A 91 -3.77 2.36 -11.98
C ASN A 91 -3.75 2.60 -10.47
N PHE A 92 -4.95 2.65 -9.90
CA PHE A 92 -5.21 2.85 -8.47
C PHE A 92 -6.42 2.00 -8.12
N GLU A 93 -6.23 1.05 -7.22
CA GLU A 93 -7.30 0.17 -6.77
C GLU A 93 -7.35 0.12 -5.25
N MET A 94 -8.56 0.10 -4.71
CA MET A 94 -8.82 -0.02 -3.29
C MET A 94 -9.86 -1.08 -3.02
N GLU A 95 -9.57 -1.96 -2.07
CA GLU A 95 -10.50 -2.98 -1.58
C GLU A 95 -10.59 -2.92 -0.06
N LYS A 96 -11.80 -2.99 0.48
CA LYS A 96 -12.02 -3.16 1.92
C LYS A 96 -12.15 -4.66 2.20
N VAL A 97 -11.41 -5.12 3.21
CA VAL A 97 -11.46 -6.52 3.71
C VAL A 97 -12.63 -6.70 4.66
#